data_AF-A0AAE3MK89-F1
#
_entry.id   AF-A0AAE3MK89-F1
#
_cell.length_a   1.000
_cell.length_b   1.000
_cell.length_c   1.000
_cell.angle_alpha   90.00
_cell.angle_beta   90.00
_cell.angle_gamma   90.00
#
_symmetry.space_group_name_H-M   'P 1'
#
loop_
_entity.id
_entity.type
_entity.pdbx_description
1 polymer ?
#
loop_
_entity_poly.entity_id
_entity_poly.type
_entity_poly.pdbx_seq_one_letter_code
_entity_poly.pdbx_strand_id
1 'polypeptide(L)'
;MRSTRNIILLLPKVFSYLLKSSLPALLLLAAVSLTAQEAVHNFGNMQVHDAAQVGFHMDLTNDGTFDQNLGLVGFYSDTNPLTISGAFSPVFFDTEIAVDNGLYLETAISVNNNGNLIVGNIITSRRATDVFSNFMDFSFYTGESSVSKVDGYAAITNKETFVFPVGDQDRLRPLTIDSDAINAQVKCAYFPENPNSPKSIDGVFSTERRSSQYISVSDKEFWRLEGDVPSRVTLTWDEYSNMRAWAEYLTDIKVMGWSKSENQWVNLGNTGVEGGMANGSITSDTFLPNEYEILTLGGNDEDLQTYDTIELDNYYMTPNGDGQNDVLEIENLDRSANNSIQIFDRYGVMVYSKDNYQNDFDGRSNREQVIQRNSGLASGIYFYVITMHDLQQKHQGYLYLSN
;
A
#
# COMPACT_ATOMS: atom_id res chain seq x y z
N MET A 1 -0.63 15.54 -51.17
CA MET A 1 -1.69 15.12 -52.11
C MET A 1 -1.35 13.75 -52.68
N ARG A 2 -1.85 12.66 -52.07
CA ARG A 2 -1.78 11.31 -52.64
C ARG A 2 -3.15 10.97 -53.19
N SER A 3 -3.16 10.66 -54.48
CA SER A 3 -4.33 10.33 -55.30
C SER A 3 -4.52 8.81 -55.33
N THR A 4 -5.72 8.39 -55.02
CA THR A 4 -6.22 7.02 -55.10
C THR A 4 -6.28 6.55 -56.56
N ARG A 5 -5.79 5.35 -56.88
CA ARG A 5 -6.12 4.66 -58.13
C ARG A 5 -6.40 3.18 -57.89
N ASN A 6 -7.61 2.79 -58.29
CA ASN A 6 -8.15 1.44 -58.31
C ASN A 6 -7.43 0.56 -59.34
N ILE A 7 -7.23 -0.71 -58.99
CA ILE A 7 -6.72 -1.75 -59.88
C ILE A 7 -7.92 -2.46 -60.54
N ILE A 8 -7.93 -2.45 -61.88
CA ILE A 8 -8.86 -3.22 -62.73
C ILE A 8 -8.10 -4.46 -63.21
N LEU A 9 -8.58 -5.66 -62.88
CA LEU A 9 -8.06 -6.94 -63.37
C LEU A 9 -8.88 -7.39 -64.58
N LEU A 10 -8.24 -7.45 -65.75
CA LEU A 10 -8.76 -8.05 -66.97
C LEU A 10 -8.33 -9.53 -67.02
N LEU A 11 -9.29 -10.46 -67.14
CA LEU A 11 -9.04 -11.87 -67.45
C LEU A 11 -9.46 -12.20 -68.90
N PRO A 12 -8.73 -13.10 -69.59
CA PRO A 12 -8.90 -13.35 -71.02
C PRO A 12 -10.10 -14.25 -71.33
N LYS A 13 -10.76 -13.97 -72.46
CA LYS A 13 -11.83 -14.79 -73.05
C LYS A 13 -11.28 -16.12 -73.58
N VAL A 14 -11.88 -17.22 -73.15
CA VAL A 14 -11.84 -18.51 -73.87
C VAL A 14 -13.27 -18.92 -74.23
N PHE A 15 -13.41 -19.39 -75.46
CA PHE A 15 -14.64 -19.67 -76.20
C PHE A 15 -15.56 -20.73 -75.56
N SER A 16 -16.86 -20.53 -75.75
CA SER A 16 -17.97 -21.37 -75.32
C SER A 16 -18.25 -22.53 -76.29
N TYR A 17 -18.73 -23.67 -75.76
CA TYR A 17 -19.51 -24.65 -76.50
C TYR A 17 -20.58 -25.32 -75.61
N LEU A 18 -21.84 -25.18 -76.06
CA LEU A 18 -23.03 -26.05 -75.95
C LEU A 18 -23.68 -26.42 -74.59
N LEU A 19 -24.84 -25.78 -74.36
CA LEU A 19 -26.16 -26.31 -73.95
C LEU A 19 -26.28 -27.78 -73.47
N LYS A 20 -26.75 -28.00 -72.23
CA LYS A 20 -28.12 -28.47 -71.89
C LYS A 20 -28.30 -28.80 -70.39
N SER A 21 -29.47 -28.39 -69.89
CA SER A 21 -30.26 -28.95 -68.79
C SER A 21 -29.97 -28.60 -67.31
N SER A 22 -31.07 -28.21 -66.66
CA SER A 22 -31.46 -28.35 -65.24
C SER A 22 -30.85 -27.47 -64.13
N LEU A 23 -31.79 -26.84 -63.40
CA LEU A 23 -31.75 -26.14 -62.10
C LEU A 23 -31.14 -24.72 -62.03
N PRO A 24 -31.83 -23.76 -61.37
CA PRO A 24 -31.19 -22.52 -60.97
C PRO A 24 -30.26 -22.83 -59.79
N ALA A 25 -28.94 -22.83 -60.03
CA ALA A 25 -27.98 -22.79 -58.95
C ALA A 25 -28.07 -21.41 -58.28
N LEU A 26 -28.74 -21.37 -57.13
CA LEU A 26 -28.68 -20.25 -56.20
C LEU A 26 -27.20 -20.14 -55.75
N LEU A 27 -26.48 -19.14 -56.27
CA LEU A 27 -25.12 -18.85 -55.84
C LEU A 27 -25.21 -18.27 -54.43
N LEU A 28 -25.12 -19.13 -53.42
CA LEU A 28 -25.04 -18.74 -52.02
C LEU A 28 -23.67 -18.07 -51.83
N LEU A 29 -23.64 -16.73 -51.83
CA LEU A 29 -22.47 -15.97 -51.40
C LEU A 29 -22.33 -16.19 -49.89
N ALA A 30 -21.58 -17.20 -49.49
CA ALA A 30 -21.20 -17.38 -48.09
C ALA A 30 -20.19 -16.27 -47.76
N ALA A 31 -20.67 -15.17 -47.18
CA ALA A 31 -19.83 -14.20 -46.51
C ALA A 31 -19.24 -14.90 -45.29
N VAL A 32 -18.00 -15.38 -45.41
CA VAL A 32 -17.24 -15.84 -44.25
C VAL A 32 -16.81 -14.60 -43.48
N SER A 33 -17.56 -14.27 -42.44
CA SER A 33 -17.13 -13.30 -41.44
C SER A 33 -15.89 -13.87 -40.76
N LEU A 34 -14.70 -13.38 -41.12
CA LEU A 34 -13.49 -13.67 -40.38
C LEU A 34 -13.55 -12.84 -39.10
N THR A 35 -13.97 -13.43 -37.98
CA THR A 35 -13.78 -12.84 -36.66
C THR A 35 -12.29 -12.94 -36.33
N ALA A 36 -11.62 -11.81 -36.11
CA ALA A 36 -10.29 -11.81 -35.53
C ALA A 36 -10.38 -12.37 -34.10
N GLN A 37 -9.34 -13.09 -33.65
CA GLN A 37 -9.27 -13.53 -32.27
C GLN A 37 -9.12 -12.30 -31.37
N GLU A 38 -10.00 -12.15 -30.37
CA GLU A 38 -10.01 -10.97 -29.47
C GLU A 38 -9.14 -11.19 -28.23
N ALA A 39 -8.85 -12.44 -27.87
CA ALA A 39 -8.03 -12.82 -26.72
C ALA A 39 -7.18 -14.06 -27.01
N VAL A 40 -6.00 -14.17 -26.42
CA VAL A 40 -5.28 -15.44 -26.33
C VAL A 40 -5.98 -16.31 -25.29
N HIS A 41 -6.42 -17.49 -25.69
CA HIS A 41 -7.13 -18.41 -24.81
C HIS A 41 -6.29 -19.65 -24.54
N ASN A 42 -5.91 -19.87 -23.28
CA ASN A 42 -5.26 -21.10 -22.84
C ASN A 42 -6.31 -22.07 -22.28
N PHE A 43 -6.40 -23.28 -22.84
CA PHE A 43 -7.24 -24.38 -22.33
C PHE A 43 -6.42 -25.54 -21.75
N GLY A 44 -5.10 -25.49 -21.88
CA GLY A 44 -4.20 -26.60 -21.57
C GLY A 44 -3.12 -26.23 -20.57
N ASN A 45 -2.09 -27.08 -20.48
CA ASN A 45 -0.94 -26.79 -19.64
C ASN A 45 -0.01 -25.85 -20.41
N MET A 46 0.33 -24.72 -19.80
CA MET A 46 1.29 -23.75 -20.31
C MET A 46 2.52 -23.73 -19.40
N GLN A 47 3.69 -23.83 -20.04
CA GLN A 47 4.99 -23.65 -19.40
C GLN A 47 5.81 -22.64 -20.23
N VAL A 48 6.29 -21.60 -19.57
CA VAL A 48 7.22 -20.61 -20.12
C VAL A 48 8.61 -20.92 -19.58
N HIS A 49 9.49 -21.45 -20.42
CA HIS A 49 10.86 -21.84 -20.05
C HIS A 49 11.75 -20.60 -19.75
N ASP A 50 12.90 -20.79 -19.08
CA ASP A 50 13.71 -19.71 -18.50
C ASP A 50 14.12 -18.59 -19.48
N ALA A 51 14.54 -18.95 -20.70
CA ALA A 51 14.97 -18.02 -21.72
C ALA A 51 13.81 -17.51 -22.59
N ALA A 52 12.59 -17.99 -22.36
CA ALA A 52 11.42 -17.57 -23.11
C ALA A 52 10.94 -16.20 -22.62
N GLN A 53 10.59 -15.35 -23.59
CA GLN A 53 9.92 -14.07 -23.36
C GLN A 53 8.64 -14.08 -24.18
N VAL A 54 7.50 -13.91 -23.50
CA VAL A 54 6.17 -13.91 -24.11
C VAL A 54 5.54 -12.54 -23.87
N GLY A 55 5.19 -11.83 -24.94
CA GLY A 55 4.49 -10.55 -24.85
C GLY A 55 3.04 -10.66 -25.32
N PHE A 56 2.08 -10.42 -24.42
CA PHE A 56 0.67 -10.28 -24.75
C PHE A 56 0.36 -8.82 -25.11
N HIS A 57 -0.23 -8.63 -26.29
CA HIS A 57 -0.73 -7.34 -26.79
C HIS A 57 -2.26 -7.32 -26.92
N MET A 58 -2.92 -8.28 -26.30
CA MET A 58 -4.37 -8.49 -26.29
C MET A 58 -4.75 -9.24 -25.00
N ASP A 59 -6.04 -9.41 -24.76
CA ASP A 59 -6.54 -10.08 -23.56
C ASP A 59 -6.01 -11.52 -23.43
N LEU A 60 -5.88 -11.98 -22.19
CA LEU A 60 -5.54 -13.36 -21.85
C LEU A 60 -6.71 -14.01 -21.11
N THR A 61 -7.29 -15.06 -21.67
CA THR A 61 -8.23 -15.92 -20.96
C THR A 61 -7.52 -17.23 -20.60
N ASN A 62 -7.41 -17.54 -19.31
CA ASN A 62 -6.78 -18.75 -18.82
C ASN A 62 -7.78 -19.73 -18.19
N ASP A 63 -8.09 -20.78 -18.95
CA ASP A 63 -8.87 -21.95 -18.52
C ASP A 63 -8.00 -23.21 -18.42
N GLY A 64 -6.68 -23.03 -18.37
CA GLY A 64 -5.69 -24.09 -18.25
C GLY A 64 -4.74 -23.90 -17.07
N THR A 65 -3.77 -24.80 -16.92
CA THR A 65 -2.78 -24.72 -15.84
C THR A 65 -1.52 -24.00 -16.30
N PHE A 66 -0.95 -23.17 -15.43
CA PHE A 66 0.40 -22.63 -15.57
C PHE A 66 1.31 -23.42 -14.63
N ASP A 67 2.28 -24.14 -15.18
CA ASP A 67 3.16 -25.01 -14.37
C ASP A 67 4.63 -24.80 -14.75
N GLN A 68 5.50 -24.81 -13.73
CA GLN A 68 6.96 -24.71 -13.87
C GLN A 68 7.44 -23.55 -14.76
N ASN A 69 6.78 -22.39 -14.68
CA ASN A 69 7.20 -21.19 -15.39
C ASN A 69 8.51 -20.66 -14.80
N LEU A 70 9.43 -20.28 -15.68
CA LEU A 70 10.75 -19.72 -15.37
C LEU A 70 11.10 -18.49 -16.23
N GLY A 71 10.38 -18.26 -17.33
CA GLY A 71 10.64 -17.12 -18.22
C GLY A 71 9.79 -15.90 -17.93
N LEU A 72 9.92 -14.91 -18.80
CA LEU A 72 9.23 -13.62 -18.72
C LEU A 72 7.90 -13.65 -19.48
N VAL A 73 6.84 -13.16 -18.83
CA VAL A 73 5.55 -12.87 -19.46
C VAL A 73 5.22 -11.39 -19.31
N GLY A 74 5.07 -10.67 -20.41
CA GLY A 74 4.74 -9.25 -20.40
C GLY A 74 3.37 -8.94 -20.99
N PHE A 75 2.76 -7.86 -20.54
CA PHE A 75 1.53 -7.29 -21.08
C PHE A 75 1.80 -5.87 -21.57
N TYR A 76 1.53 -5.60 -22.85
CA TYR A 76 1.94 -4.37 -23.52
C TYR A 76 0.83 -3.79 -24.40
N SER A 77 0.36 -2.59 -24.05
CA SER A 77 -0.59 -1.82 -24.87
C SER A 77 -0.55 -0.34 -24.51
N ASP A 78 -0.40 0.52 -25.51
CA ASP A 78 -0.37 1.98 -25.40
C ASP A 78 -1.74 2.65 -25.64
N THR A 79 -2.75 1.85 -26.03
CA THR A 79 -4.01 2.36 -26.60
C THR A 79 -5.22 1.75 -25.95
N ASN A 80 -5.26 0.43 -25.80
CA ASN A 80 -6.40 -0.26 -25.21
C ASN A 80 -6.06 -0.80 -23.83
N PRO A 81 -7.02 -0.84 -22.89
CA PRO A 81 -6.86 -1.68 -21.72
C PRO A 81 -6.74 -3.14 -22.13
N LEU A 82 -6.08 -3.94 -21.30
CA LEU A 82 -6.01 -5.40 -21.45
C LEU A 82 -6.69 -6.07 -20.25
N THR A 83 -7.24 -7.26 -20.46
CA THR A 83 -7.91 -8.05 -19.43
C THR A 83 -7.25 -9.42 -19.28
N ILE A 84 -7.05 -9.86 -18.03
CA ILE A 84 -6.73 -11.25 -17.68
C ILE A 84 -7.97 -11.85 -17.01
N SER A 85 -8.51 -12.90 -17.61
CA SER A 85 -9.72 -13.59 -17.17
C SER A 85 -9.54 -15.11 -17.24
N GLY A 86 -10.59 -15.86 -16.93
CA GLY A 86 -10.62 -17.33 -17.02
C GLY A 86 -10.75 -18.02 -15.67
N ALA A 87 -10.99 -19.33 -15.72
CA ALA A 87 -11.33 -20.15 -14.56
C ALA A 87 -10.15 -20.43 -13.61
N PHE A 88 -8.90 -20.27 -14.07
CA PHE A 88 -7.70 -20.57 -13.28
C PHE A 88 -6.76 -19.37 -13.22
N SER A 89 -6.22 -19.11 -12.03
CA SER A 89 -5.21 -18.07 -11.81
C SER A 89 -3.88 -18.42 -12.48
N PRO A 90 -3.40 -17.63 -13.45
CA PRO A 90 -2.08 -17.85 -14.02
C PRO A 90 -0.98 -17.50 -13.02
N VAL A 91 0.10 -18.27 -13.07
CA VAL A 91 1.30 -18.08 -12.24
C VAL A 91 2.47 -17.74 -13.16
N PHE A 92 2.95 -16.50 -13.08
CA PHE A 92 4.09 -16.01 -13.82
C PHE A 92 5.36 -16.10 -12.97
N PHE A 93 6.50 -16.34 -13.63
CA PHE A 93 7.79 -16.30 -12.94
C PHE A 93 8.28 -14.86 -12.85
N ASP A 94 8.64 -14.29 -14.00
CA ASP A 94 8.83 -12.86 -14.18
C ASP A 94 7.64 -12.28 -14.96
N THR A 95 7.17 -11.11 -14.56
CA THR A 95 6.12 -10.37 -15.27
C THR A 95 6.51 -8.93 -15.57
N GLU A 96 6.12 -8.43 -16.73
CA GLU A 96 6.24 -7.02 -17.13
C GLU A 96 4.87 -6.43 -17.47
N ILE A 97 4.58 -5.23 -16.96
CA ILE A 97 3.27 -4.60 -17.17
C ILE A 97 3.48 -3.18 -17.69
N ALA A 98 3.11 -2.98 -18.95
CA ALA A 98 3.14 -1.70 -19.66
C ALA A 98 1.82 -1.53 -20.43
N VAL A 99 0.75 -1.26 -19.71
CA VAL A 99 -0.61 -1.15 -20.26
C VAL A 99 -1.18 0.22 -19.89
N ASP A 100 -0.96 1.23 -20.74
CA ASP A 100 -1.22 2.65 -20.42
C ASP A 100 -2.63 2.92 -19.87
N ASN A 101 -3.63 2.19 -20.37
CA ASN A 101 -5.04 2.33 -19.96
C ASN A 101 -5.51 1.27 -18.94
N GLY A 102 -4.56 0.56 -18.31
CA GLY A 102 -4.79 -0.39 -17.23
C GLY A 102 -4.88 -1.85 -17.67
N LEU A 103 -4.32 -2.73 -16.84
CA LEU A 103 -4.47 -4.18 -16.94
C LEU A 103 -5.54 -4.64 -15.94
N TYR A 104 -6.71 -4.99 -16.43
CA TYR A 104 -7.83 -5.44 -15.62
C TYR A 104 -7.70 -6.92 -15.29
N LEU A 105 -7.86 -7.26 -14.01
CA LEU A 105 -7.92 -8.64 -13.56
C LEU A 105 -9.37 -9.00 -13.24
N GLU A 106 -9.85 -10.06 -13.88
CA GLU A 106 -11.10 -10.76 -13.53
C GLU A 106 -10.83 -12.08 -12.81
N THR A 107 -9.58 -12.52 -12.79
CA THR A 107 -9.06 -13.65 -12.01
C THR A 107 -7.74 -13.23 -11.36
N ALA A 108 -7.43 -13.77 -10.18
CA ALA A 108 -6.16 -13.46 -9.53
C ALA A 108 -4.97 -13.94 -10.37
N ILE A 109 -3.83 -13.25 -10.26
CA ILE A 109 -2.56 -13.67 -10.85
C ILE A 109 -1.52 -13.85 -9.74
N SER A 110 -0.49 -14.66 -9.97
CA SER A 110 0.64 -14.78 -9.03
C SER A 110 1.97 -14.58 -9.74
N VAL A 111 2.92 -13.98 -9.02
CA VAL A 111 4.29 -13.72 -9.47
C VAL A 111 5.27 -14.42 -8.53
N ASN A 112 6.16 -15.23 -9.07
CA ASN A 112 7.13 -16.03 -8.29
C ASN A 112 8.50 -15.37 -8.09
N ASN A 113 8.89 -14.43 -8.97
CA ASN A 113 10.21 -13.82 -8.92
C ASN A 113 10.15 -12.29 -9.04
N ASN A 114 10.02 -11.72 -10.24
CA ASN A 114 9.99 -10.28 -10.43
C ASN A 114 8.69 -9.78 -11.07
N GLY A 115 8.03 -8.81 -10.46
CA GLY A 115 6.96 -8.03 -11.08
C GLY A 115 7.42 -6.63 -11.47
N ASN A 116 7.61 -6.36 -12.74
CA ASN A 116 8.05 -5.06 -13.23
C ASN A 116 6.84 -4.21 -13.67
N LEU A 117 6.54 -3.19 -12.89
CA LEU A 117 5.49 -2.20 -13.11
C LEU A 117 6.08 -1.04 -13.91
N ILE A 118 5.81 -0.97 -15.22
CA ILE A 118 6.42 0.04 -16.10
C ILE A 118 5.48 1.24 -16.26
N VAL A 119 4.24 0.97 -16.68
CA VAL A 119 3.20 1.99 -16.89
C VAL A 119 1.82 1.35 -16.87
N GLY A 120 0.84 2.11 -16.36
CA GLY A 120 -0.52 1.64 -16.18
C GLY A 120 -0.71 0.89 -14.87
N ASN A 121 -1.93 0.99 -14.33
CA ASN A 121 -2.28 0.29 -13.11
C ASN A 121 -2.70 -1.16 -13.43
N ILE A 122 -2.39 -2.09 -12.51
CA ILE A 122 -3.13 -3.35 -12.40
C ILE A 122 -4.44 -3.03 -11.69
N ILE A 123 -5.57 -3.32 -12.29
CA ILE A 123 -6.88 -2.95 -11.78
C ILE A 123 -7.62 -4.20 -11.32
N THR A 124 -8.05 -4.21 -10.07
CA THR A 124 -8.81 -5.32 -9.46
C THR A 124 -10.06 -4.78 -8.80
N SER A 125 -11.07 -5.63 -8.61
CA SER A 125 -12.30 -5.22 -7.94
C SER A 125 -12.03 -4.84 -6.48
N ARG A 126 -12.56 -3.69 -6.05
CA ARG A 126 -12.54 -3.28 -4.64
C ARG A 126 -13.62 -3.93 -3.79
N ARG A 127 -14.63 -4.52 -4.44
CA ARG A 127 -15.74 -5.25 -3.79
C ARG A 127 -15.42 -6.73 -3.60
N ALA A 128 -14.66 -7.32 -4.52
CA ALA A 128 -14.38 -8.75 -4.54
C ALA A 128 -12.91 -8.98 -4.16
N THR A 129 -12.67 -9.56 -2.99
CA THR A 129 -11.31 -9.73 -2.43
C THR A 129 -10.62 -11.01 -2.90
N ASP A 130 -11.27 -11.79 -3.76
CA ASP A 130 -10.77 -13.02 -4.37
C ASP A 130 -10.00 -12.78 -5.69
N VAL A 131 -10.02 -11.55 -6.22
CA VAL A 131 -9.26 -11.14 -7.40
C VAL A 131 -8.18 -10.14 -7.00
N PHE A 132 -6.93 -10.53 -7.13
CA PHE A 132 -5.78 -9.74 -6.69
C PHE A 132 -4.51 -10.07 -7.51
N SER A 133 -3.53 -9.16 -7.46
CA SER A 133 -2.16 -9.45 -7.91
C SER A 133 -1.34 -9.96 -6.74
N ASN A 134 -0.85 -11.20 -6.81
CA ASN A 134 -0.17 -11.88 -5.72
C ASN A 134 1.35 -11.96 -5.92
N PHE A 135 2.11 -11.67 -4.86
CA PHE A 135 3.57 -11.80 -4.81
C PHE A 135 3.96 -12.94 -3.87
N MET A 136 4.50 -14.04 -4.40
CA MET A 136 4.76 -15.29 -3.66
C MET A 136 6.16 -15.35 -3.06
N ASP A 137 6.35 -16.16 -2.03
CA ASP A 137 7.64 -16.61 -1.46
C ASP A 137 8.73 -15.51 -1.39
N PHE A 138 9.67 -15.49 -2.34
CA PHE A 138 10.79 -14.53 -2.42
C PHE A 138 10.61 -13.45 -3.50
N SER A 139 9.44 -13.41 -4.15
CA SER A 139 9.18 -12.46 -5.21
C SER A 139 9.26 -11.00 -4.74
N PHE A 140 9.60 -10.11 -5.64
CA PHE A 140 9.60 -8.67 -5.45
C PHE A 140 8.95 -7.98 -6.65
N TYR A 141 8.79 -6.67 -6.57
CA TYR A 141 8.41 -5.85 -7.70
C TYR A 141 9.31 -4.63 -7.81
N THR A 142 9.28 -3.98 -8.97
CA THR A 142 9.96 -2.71 -9.23
C THR A 142 9.09 -1.78 -10.06
N GLY A 143 9.31 -0.47 -9.96
CA GLY A 143 8.73 0.52 -10.87
C GLY A 143 7.38 1.08 -10.43
N GLU A 144 7.00 0.83 -9.18
CA GLU A 144 5.83 1.45 -8.58
C GLU A 144 5.92 2.98 -8.62
N SER A 145 4.80 3.61 -8.97
CA SER A 145 4.68 5.06 -9.05
C SER A 145 3.22 5.48 -8.98
N SER A 146 2.94 6.79 -9.05
CA SER A 146 1.57 7.30 -9.19
C SER A 146 0.84 6.80 -10.44
N VAL A 147 1.54 6.28 -11.45
CA VAL A 147 0.95 5.82 -12.72
C VAL A 147 1.18 4.34 -13.02
N SER A 148 1.86 3.61 -12.13
CA SER A 148 2.01 2.15 -12.23
C SER A 148 2.04 1.52 -10.85
N LYS A 149 0.97 0.82 -10.51
CA LYS A 149 0.67 0.26 -9.18
C LYS A 149 -0.58 -0.61 -9.26
N VAL A 150 -1.00 -1.18 -8.14
CA VAL A 150 -2.27 -1.91 -8.02
C VAL A 150 -3.38 -0.95 -7.56
N ASP A 151 -4.35 -0.70 -8.43
CA ASP A 151 -5.62 -0.03 -8.09
C ASP A 151 -6.65 -1.10 -7.72
N GLY A 152 -6.71 -1.41 -6.42
CA GLY A 152 -7.52 -2.48 -5.84
C GLY A 152 -6.71 -3.37 -4.90
N TYR A 153 -6.97 -4.68 -4.90
CA TYR A 153 -6.28 -5.64 -4.05
C TYR A 153 -4.98 -6.17 -4.65
N ALA A 154 -3.92 -6.05 -3.86
CA ALA A 154 -2.68 -6.81 -3.98
C ALA A 154 -2.62 -7.85 -2.86
N ALA A 155 -1.86 -8.92 -3.06
CA ALA A 155 -1.65 -9.96 -2.06
C ALA A 155 -0.19 -10.39 -1.98
N ILE A 156 0.16 -10.98 -0.85
CA ILE A 156 1.41 -11.72 -0.66
C ILE A 156 1.10 -13.12 -0.15
N THR A 157 2.00 -14.06 -0.45
CA THR A 157 1.94 -15.45 0.03
C THR A 157 3.31 -15.83 0.58
N ASN A 158 3.36 -16.47 1.75
CA ASN A 158 4.58 -16.91 2.43
C ASN A 158 5.62 -15.81 2.69
N LYS A 159 5.18 -14.65 3.19
CA LYS A 159 6.06 -13.51 3.51
C LYS A 159 5.80 -12.94 4.90
N GLU A 160 6.86 -12.50 5.56
CA GLU A 160 6.81 -11.78 6.84
C GLU A 160 6.64 -10.28 6.61
N THR A 161 7.42 -9.73 5.68
CA THR A 161 7.50 -8.31 5.38
C THR A 161 7.22 -8.03 3.92
N PHE A 162 6.51 -6.93 3.65
CA PHE A 162 6.23 -6.48 2.28
C PHE A 162 5.76 -5.03 2.25
N VAL A 163 5.99 -4.35 1.13
CA VAL A 163 5.37 -3.06 0.83
C VAL A 163 4.32 -3.31 -0.25
N PHE A 164 3.05 -3.09 0.03
CA PHE A 164 2.00 -3.24 -0.98
C PHE A 164 2.03 -2.04 -1.94
N PRO A 165 2.21 -2.22 -3.25
CA PRO A 165 2.19 -1.12 -4.22
C PRO A 165 0.74 -0.77 -4.58
N VAL A 166 -0.07 -0.43 -3.58
CA VAL A 166 -1.49 -0.09 -3.78
C VAL A 166 -1.70 1.41 -3.91
N GLY A 167 -2.79 1.80 -4.55
CA GLY A 167 -3.17 3.20 -4.70
C GLY A 167 -4.52 3.36 -5.35
N ASP A 168 -4.80 4.55 -5.88
CA ASP A 168 -5.98 4.84 -6.71
C ASP A 168 -5.56 5.16 -8.15
N GLN A 169 -6.37 5.87 -8.93
CA GLN A 169 -6.00 6.20 -10.30
C GLN A 169 -4.67 6.99 -10.38
N ASP A 170 -4.44 7.95 -9.48
CA ASP A 170 -3.42 8.98 -9.62
C ASP A 170 -2.38 9.00 -8.47
N ARG A 171 -2.59 8.23 -7.40
CA ARG A 171 -1.77 8.32 -6.18
C ARG A 171 -1.34 6.95 -5.68
N LEU A 172 -0.03 6.81 -5.47
CA LEU A 172 0.53 5.67 -4.75
C LEU A 172 0.30 5.86 -3.25
N ARG A 173 -0.19 4.81 -2.60
CA ARG A 173 -0.56 4.77 -1.18
C ARG A 173 -0.10 3.48 -0.55
N PRO A 174 1.22 3.26 -0.50
CA PRO A 174 1.73 1.98 -0.09
C PRO A 174 1.39 1.73 1.38
N LEU A 175 1.16 0.47 1.69
CA LEU A 175 1.08 -0.03 3.05
C LEU A 175 2.24 -1.00 3.23
N THR A 176 3.11 -0.74 4.19
CA THR A 176 4.13 -1.71 4.61
C THR A 176 3.55 -2.59 5.68
N ILE A 177 3.77 -3.90 5.60
CA ILE A 177 3.50 -4.85 6.68
C ILE A 177 4.81 -5.45 7.17
N ASP A 178 4.94 -5.58 8.49
CA ASP A 178 6.04 -6.23 9.18
C ASP A 178 5.47 -7.16 10.25
N SER A 179 5.52 -8.46 10.01
CA SER A 179 4.78 -9.48 10.78
C SER A 179 5.69 -10.31 11.68
N ASP A 180 5.15 -10.75 12.81
CA ASP A 180 5.90 -11.54 13.80
C ASP A 180 6.26 -12.95 13.30
N ALA A 181 5.62 -13.41 12.21
CA ALA A 181 5.86 -14.70 11.55
C ALA A 181 5.45 -14.65 10.08
N ILE A 182 5.83 -15.71 9.32
CA ILE A 182 5.47 -15.86 7.92
C ILE A 182 3.94 -15.90 7.77
N ASN A 183 3.39 -15.00 6.96
CA ASN A 183 1.98 -15.06 6.59
C ASN A 183 1.77 -16.07 5.48
N ALA A 184 0.80 -16.97 5.66
CA ALA A 184 0.34 -17.84 4.57
C ALA A 184 -0.23 -17.00 3.42
N GLN A 185 -1.05 -15.98 3.74
CA GLN A 185 -1.52 -14.99 2.78
C GLN A 185 -1.88 -13.69 3.50
N VAL A 186 -1.62 -12.54 2.85
CA VAL A 186 -2.13 -11.23 3.27
C VAL A 186 -2.66 -10.51 2.04
N LYS A 187 -3.77 -9.78 2.18
CA LYS A 187 -4.33 -8.95 1.11
C LYS A 187 -4.45 -7.51 1.56
N CYS A 188 -4.16 -6.58 0.67
CA CYS A 188 -4.21 -5.15 0.95
C CYS A 188 -4.84 -4.39 -0.21
N ALA A 189 -5.66 -3.40 0.10
CA ALA A 189 -6.18 -2.41 -0.85
C ALA A 189 -6.30 -1.03 -0.20
N TYR A 190 -6.04 0.02 -0.97
CA TYR A 190 -6.19 1.42 -0.56
C TYR A 190 -7.47 2.04 -1.12
N PHE A 191 -8.28 2.74 -0.32
CA PHE A 191 -9.56 3.32 -0.72
C PHE A 191 -9.56 4.85 -0.52
N PRO A 192 -9.69 5.66 -1.60
CA PRO A 192 -9.82 7.11 -1.51
C PRO A 192 -11.26 7.52 -1.19
N GLU A 193 -11.81 6.95 -0.12
CA GLU A 193 -13.23 7.05 0.25
C GLU A 193 -13.42 7.47 1.70
N ASN A 194 -14.53 8.15 1.97
CA ASN A 194 -14.91 8.50 3.33
C ASN A 194 -15.44 7.26 4.07
N PRO A 195 -14.84 6.84 5.20
CA PRO A 195 -15.27 5.68 5.97
C PRO A 195 -16.70 5.79 6.54
N ASN A 196 -17.26 6.99 6.67
CA ASN A 196 -18.66 7.20 7.05
C ASN A 196 -19.66 6.83 5.95
N SER A 197 -19.21 6.73 4.70
CA SER A 197 -20.05 6.41 3.53
C SER A 197 -19.22 5.74 2.43
N PRO A 198 -18.64 4.57 2.70
CA PRO A 198 -17.83 3.86 1.72
C PRO A 198 -18.71 3.48 0.52
N LYS A 199 -18.14 3.62 -0.68
CA LYS A 199 -18.79 3.27 -1.95
C LYS A 199 -18.39 1.88 -2.39
N SER A 200 -17.15 1.48 -2.13
CA SER A 200 -16.57 0.23 -2.66
C SER A 200 -16.70 -0.98 -1.75
N ILE A 201 -17.05 -0.80 -0.47
CA ILE A 201 -17.27 -1.89 0.49
C ILE A 201 -18.57 -1.68 1.23
N ASP A 202 -19.13 -2.77 1.74
CA ASP A 202 -20.32 -2.72 2.58
C ASP A 202 -19.94 -2.36 4.01
N GLY A 203 -20.75 -1.51 4.65
CA GLY A 203 -20.54 -1.07 6.03
C GLY A 203 -20.62 0.45 6.18
N VAL A 204 -20.67 0.89 7.43
CA VAL A 204 -20.58 2.30 7.82
C VAL A 204 -19.68 2.39 9.03
N PHE A 205 -18.51 3.01 8.85
CA PHE A 205 -17.46 3.09 9.85
C PHE A 205 -17.43 4.50 10.42
N SER A 206 -18.47 4.83 11.19
CA SER A 206 -18.68 6.20 11.65
C SER A 206 -17.47 6.72 12.41
N THR A 207 -16.87 7.83 11.95
CA THR A 207 -15.72 8.49 12.59
C THR A 207 -16.05 9.02 13.98
N GLU A 208 -17.33 9.06 14.36
CA GLU A 208 -17.79 9.44 15.71
C GLU A 208 -17.82 8.27 16.71
N ARG A 209 -17.76 7.02 16.22
CA ARG A 209 -17.73 5.83 17.09
C ARG A 209 -16.29 5.51 17.43
N ARG A 210 -15.81 6.02 18.56
CA ARG A 210 -14.41 6.00 18.97
C ARG A 210 -14.30 5.36 20.35
N SER A 211 -13.27 4.54 20.57
CA SER A 211 -13.01 3.90 21.87
C SER A 211 -12.65 4.89 22.98
N SER A 212 -12.27 6.11 22.59
CA SER A 212 -11.98 7.24 23.46
C SER A 212 -12.46 8.52 22.79
N GLN A 213 -12.91 9.49 23.58
CA GLN A 213 -13.22 10.82 23.07
C GLN A 213 -11.96 11.62 22.67
N TYR A 214 -10.77 11.16 23.08
CA TYR A 214 -9.50 11.86 22.86
C TYR A 214 -8.79 11.47 21.57
N ILE A 215 -9.45 10.73 20.70
CA ILE A 215 -8.91 10.35 19.40
C ILE A 215 -9.78 10.94 18.30
N SER A 216 -9.16 11.36 17.22
CA SER A 216 -9.78 11.85 15.99
C SER A 216 -9.52 10.84 14.88
N VAL A 217 -10.41 10.76 13.90
CA VAL A 217 -10.34 9.79 12.80
C VAL A 217 -10.51 10.51 11.49
N SER A 218 -9.61 10.28 10.54
CA SER A 218 -9.70 10.88 9.21
C SER A 218 -10.92 10.36 8.46
N ASP A 219 -11.55 11.27 7.72
CA ASP A 219 -12.70 10.98 6.87
C ASP A 219 -12.33 10.94 5.37
N LYS A 220 -11.02 10.91 5.05
CA LYS A 220 -10.52 11.09 3.68
C LYS A 220 -10.30 9.78 2.92
N GLU A 221 -9.69 8.81 3.58
CA GLU A 221 -9.20 7.59 2.95
C GLU A 221 -9.05 6.48 3.98
N PHE A 222 -8.96 5.23 3.53
CA PHE A 222 -8.66 4.09 4.39
C PHE A 222 -7.99 2.97 3.61
N TRP A 223 -7.36 2.04 4.31
CA TRP A 223 -6.83 0.79 3.78
C TRP A 223 -7.64 -0.37 4.35
N ARG A 224 -7.75 -1.45 3.58
CA ARG A 224 -8.19 -2.74 4.10
C ARG A 224 -7.00 -3.69 4.05
N LEU A 225 -6.76 -4.38 5.16
CA LEU A 225 -5.67 -5.33 5.32
C LEU A 225 -6.24 -6.62 5.92
N GLU A 226 -6.11 -7.73 5.21
CA GLU A 226 -6.53 -9.05 5.65
C GLU A 226 -5.28 -9.89 5.94
N GLY A 227 -5.13 -10.37 7.17
CA GLY A 227 -3.95 -11.13 7.61
C GLY A 227 -4.15 -11.79 8.97
N ASP A 228 -3.61 -13.01 9.12
CA ASP A 228 -3.81 -13.88 10.29
C ASP A 228 -2.64 -13.87 11.29
N VAL A 229 -1.57 -13.14 10.98
CA VAL A 229 -0.40 -13.00 11.85
C VAL A 229 -0.41 -11.61 12.48
N PRO A 230 -0.07 -11.47 13.78
CA PRO A 230 0.20 -10.16 14.37
C PRO A 230 1.29 -9.41 13.61
N SER A 231 1.02 -8.14 13.30
CA SER A 231 1.90 -7.32 12.47
C SER A 231 1.89 -5.86 12.92
N ARG A 232 2.99 -5.18 12.64
CA ARG A 232 3.02 -3.72 12.51
C ARG A 232 2.72 -3.33 11.08
N VAL A 233 2.08 -2.19 10.90
CA VAL A 233 1.83 -1.62 9.56
C VAL A 233 2.36 -0.20 9.49
N THR A 234 2.90 0.18 8.34
CA THR A 234 3.27 1.56 8.04
C THR A 234 2.34 2.11 6.97
N LEU A 235 1.59 3.16 7.31
CA LEU A 235 0.74 3.91 6.37
C LEU A 235 1.44 5.19 5.93
N THR A 236 1.22 5.60 4.68
CA THR A 236 1.70 6.90 4.17
C THR A 236 0.58 7.93 4.08
N TRP A 237 0.93 9.20 4.16
CA TRP A 237 0.02 10.31 3.88
C TRP A 237 0.61 11.32 2.90
N ASP A 238 -0.25 12.14 2.30
CA ASP A 238 0.13 13.36 1.60
C ASP A 238 -0.85 14.52 1.88
N GLU A 239 -0.83 15.57 1.07
CA GLU A 239 -1.69 16.75 1.24
C GLU A 239 -3.19 16.42 1.22
N TYR A 240 -3.62 15.39 0.49
CA TYR A 240 -5.02 14.97 0.45
C TYR A 240 -5.51 14.43 1.79
N SER A 241 -4.63 13.75 2.53
CA SER A 241 -4.92 13.19 3.84
C SER A 241 -5.31 14.27 4.87
N ASN A 242 -4.93 15.53 4.60
CA ASN A 242 -5.29 16.72 5.36
C ASN A 242 -4.98 16.60 6.87
N MET A 243 -3.75 16.19 7.17
CA MET A 243 -3.26 15.92 8.53
C MET A 243 -3.53 17.05 9.53
N ARG A 244 -3.40 18.30 9.08
CA ARG A 244 -3.58 19.49 9.91
C ARG A 244 -5.02 19.70 10.40
N ALA A 245 -5.99 18.97 9.88
CA ALA A 245 -7.36 19.05 10.38
C ALA A 245 -7.54 18.38 11.75
N TRP A 246 -6.60 17.54 12.17
CA TRP A 246 -6.77 16.70 13.36
C TRP A 246 -5.47 16.34 14.10
N ALA A 247 -4.32 16.87 13.66
CA ALA A 247 -3.02 16.77 14.33
C ALA A 247 -2.23 18.08 14.20
N GLU A 248 -1.74 18.62 15.32
CA GLU A 248 -0.87 19.80 15.35
C GLU A 248 0.61 19.41 15.23
N TYR A 249 0.98 18.28 15.82
CA TYR A 249 2.33 17.71 15.84
C TYR A 249 2.35 16.30 15.22
N LEU A 250 3.50 15.90 14.67
CA LEU A 250 3.68 14.55 14.10
C LEU A 250 3.43 13.45 15.14
N THR A 251 3.65 13.76 16.41
CA THR A 251 3.41 12.91 17.58
C THR A 251 1.94 12.61 17.81
N ASP A 252 1.06 13.50 17.33
CA ASP A 252 -0.38 13.36 17.53
C ASP A 252 -0.98 12.40 16.51
N ILE A 253 -0.32 12.19 15.38
CA ILE A 253 -0.75 11.25 14.34
C ILE A 253 -0.76 9.83 14.93
N LYS A 254 -1.79 9.06 14.59
CA LYS A 254 -2.03 7.67 14.97
C LYS A 254 -2.47 6.86 13.75
N VAL A 255 -2.12 5.57 13.77
CA VAL A 255 -2.83 4.58 12.96
C VAL A 255 -4.13 4.24 13.69
N MET A 256 -5.24 4.25 12.98
CA MET A 256 -6.57 3.96 13.53
C MET A 256 -7.13 2.71 12.89
N GLY A 257 -7.74 1.82 13.68
CA GLY A 257 -8.39 0.62 13.18
C GLY A 257 -9.85 0.54 13.59
N TRP A 258 -10.75 0.20 12.67
CA TRP A 258 -12.14 -0.12 13.00
C TRP A 258 -12.24 -1.54 13.55
N SER A 259 -12.39 -1.68 14.86
CA SER A 259 -12.49 -2.99 15.52
C SER A 259 -13.81 -3.68 15.17
N LYS A 260 -13.74 -4.92 14.69
CA LYS A 260 -14.93 -5.74 14.37
C LYS A 260 -15.73 -6.14 15.62
N SER A 261 -15.04 -6.44 16.72
CA SER A 261 -15.70 -6.84 17.97
C SER A 261 -16.39 -5.67 18.67
N GLU A 262 -15.70 -4.54 18.76
CA GLU A 262 -16.19 -3.37 19.50
C GLU A 262 -17.06 -2.44 18.63
N ASN A 263 -17.02 -2.60 17.30
CA ASN A 263 -17.71 -1.73 16.34
C ASN A 263 -17.39 -0.24 16.57
N GLN A 264 -16.12 0.08 16.73
CA GLN A 264 -15.62 1.44 16.93
C GLN A 264 -14.16 1.55 16.50
N TRP A 265 -13.72 2.78 16.26
CA TRP A 265 -12.33 3.12 16.01
C TRP A 265 -11.50 2.98 17.27
N VAL A 266 -10.36 2.31 17.14
CA VAL A 266 -9.36 2.11 18.19
C VAL A 266 -8.02 2.68 17.71
N ASN A 267 -7.28 3.30 18.62
CA ASN A 267 -5.92 3.76 18.39
C ASN A 267 -4.97 2.54 18.30
N LEU A 268 -4.32 2.37 17.15
CA LEU A 268 -3.31 1.34 16.89
C LEU A 268 -1.88 1.89 17.01
N GLY A 269 -1.72 3.08 17.57
CA GLY A 269 -0.43 3.59 18.00
C GLY A 269 0.33 4.40 16.96
N ASN A 270 1.55 4.72 17.37
CA ASN A 270 2.53 5.49 16.62
C ASN A 270 3.93 5.08 17.09
N THR A 271 4.44 3.97 16.55
CA THR A 271 5.77 3.43 16.85
C THR A 271 6.85 3.95 15.90
N GLY A 272 6.52 4.91 15.03
CA GLY A 272 7.42 5.40 13.98
C GLY A 272 6.74 6.50 13.19
N VAL A 273 7.35 7.68 13.09
CA VAL A 273 6.93 8.73 12.15
C VAL A 273 8.13 9.21 11.36
N GLU A 274 7.96 9.32 10.06
CA GLU A 274 8.93 9.91 9.15
C GLU A 274 8.25 10.96 8.26
N GLY A 275 8.99 11.97 7.82
CA GLY A 275 8.47 13.06 6.96
C GLY A 275 7.93 14.25 7.74
N GLY A 276 6.92 14.93 7.20
CA GLY A 276 6.32 16.14 7.76
C GLY A 276 4.81 16.24 7.50
N MET A 277 4.18 17.31 7.96
CA MET A 277 2.71 17.45 7.90
C MET A 277 2.08 17.42 6.51
N ALA A 278 2.88 17.66 5.45
CA ALA A 278 2.40 17.59 4.07
C ALA A 278 2.56 16.20 3.43
N ASN A 279 3.51 15.39 3.90
CA ASN A 279 3.77 14.04 3.41
C ASN A 279 4.68 13.29 4.37
N GLY A 280 4.43 12.00 4.56
CA GLY A 280 5.22 11.17 5.45
C GLY A 280 4.63 9.79 5.66
N SER A 281 5.13 9.09 6.66
CA SER A 281 4.68 7.75 7.02
C SER A 281 4.58 7.56 8.54
N ILE A 282 3.65 6.72 8.96
CA ILE A 282 3.41 6.37 10.37
C ILE A 282 3.32 4.86 10.53
N THR A 283 3.99 4.32 11.55
CA THR A 283 3.98 2.89 11.91
C THR A 283 3.13 2.65 13.15
N SER A 284 2.30 1.61 13.12
CA SER A 284 1.45 1.17 14.23
C SER A 284 2.22 0.39 15.31
N ASP A 285 1.60 0.19 16.47
CA ASP A 285 1.87 -0.94 17.36
C ASP A 285 1.52 -2.26 16.65
N THR A 286 1.92 -3.38 17.27
CA THR A 286 1.57 -4.72 16.77
C THR A 286 0.09 -5.00 17.06
N PHE A 287 -0.66 -5.44 16.03
CA PHE A 287 -2.04 -5.89 16.16
C PHE A 287 -2.31 -7.04 15.18
N LEU A 288 -3.44 -7.74 15.34
CA LEU A 288 -3.87 -8.78 14.40
C LEU A 288 -4.75 -8.16 13.29
N PRO A 289 -4.32 -8.09 12.02
CA PRO A 289 -5.07 -7.39 10.97
C PRO A 289 -6.53 -7.84 10.83
N ASN A 290 -6.78 -9.15 10.90
CA ASN A 290 -8.12 -9.70 10.75
C ASN A 290 -9.13 -9.33 11.86
N GLU A 291 -8.70 -8.72 12.97
CA GLU A 291 -9.60 -8.17 13.99
C GLU A 291 -10.21 -6.80 13.59
N TYR A 292 -9.67 -6.18 12.54
CA TYR A 292 -10.06 -4.85 12.08
C TYR A 292 -10.63 -4.91 10.66
N GLU A 293 -11.67 -4.12 10.39
CA GLU A 293 -12.30 -4.09 9.05
C GLU A 293 -11.52 -3.19 8.09
N ILE A 294 -11.13 -2.01 8.57
CA ILE A 294 -10.36 -1.01 7.83
C ILE A 294 -9.41 -0.28 8.78
N LEU A 295 -8.34 0.25 8.18
CA LEU A 295 -7.31 1.06 8.82
C LEU A 295 -7.34 2.46 8.21
N THR A 296 -7.12 3.50 9.00
CA THR A 296 -6.99 4.87 8.48
C THR A 296 -5.99 5.65 9.34
N LEU A 297 -5.77 6.90 8.94
CA LEU A 297 -5.03 7.88 9.69
C LEU A 297 -5.98 8.58 10.66
N GLY A 298 -5.48 8.96 11.82
CA GLY A 298 -6.20 9.79 12.77
C GLY A 298 -5.21 10.41 13.75
N GLY A 299 -5.70 11.12 14.74
CA GLY A 299 -4.83 11.77 15.69
C GLY A 299 -5.39 11.80 17.09
N ASN A 300 -4.76 12.61 17.94
CA ASN A 300 -5.35 12.99 19.21
C ASN A 300 -6.38 14.09 18.95
N ASP A 301 -7.57 13.97 19.53
CA ASP A 301 -8.58 15.03 19.49
C ASP A 301 -8.26 16.05 20.60
N GLU A 302 -7.38 17.01 20.28
CA GLU A 302 -6.92 18.05 21.20
C GLU A 302 -8.01 19.11 21.49
N ASP A 303 -9.07 19.20 20.69
CA ASP A 303 -10.22 20.07 20.99
C ASP A 303 -10.95 19.62 22.28
N LEU A 304 -10.78 18.36 22.69
CA LEU A 304 -11.29 17.78 23.94
C LEU A 304 -10.20 17.59 25.01
N GLN A 305 -8.93 17.80 24.68
CA GLN A 305 -7.81 17.89 25.62
C GLN A 305 -7.09 19.19 25.41
N THR A 306 -7.54 20.26 26.06
CA THR A 306 -6.71 21.44 26.23
C THR A 306 -5.54 21.03 27.10
N TYR A 307 -4.44 20.63 26.47
CA TYR A 307 -3.18 20.50 27.18
C TYR A 307 -2.73 21.90 27.51
N ASP A 308 -2.58 22.20 28.80
CA ASP A 308 -1.88 23.40 29.20
C ASP A 308 -0.42 23.24 28.76
N THR A 309 0.02 24.11 27.85
CA THR A 309 1.44 24.21 27.54
C THR A 309 2.15 24.71 28.77
N ILE A 310 2.93 23.85 29.40
CA ILE A 310 3.83 24.27 30.46
C ILE A 310 5.16 24.70 29.85
N GLU A 311 5.87 25.60 30.52
CA GLU A 311 7.25 25.91 30.19
C GLU A 311 8.16 25.09 31.12
N LEU A 312 8.86 24.11 30.56
CA LEU A 312 10.00 23.47 31.19
C LEU A 312 11.29 24.08 30.65
N ASP A 313 12.37 23.93 31.41
CA ASP A 313 13.69 24.35 31.00
C ASP A 313 14.23 23.51 29.83
N ASN A 314 15.28 24.03 29.19
CA ASN A 314 16.07 23.25 28.25
C ASN A 314 17.16 22.49 29.01
N TYR A 315 17.46 21.28 28.56
CA TYR A 315 18.32 20.37 29.30
C TYR A 315 19.71 20.26 28.70
N TYR A 316 20.68 19.94 29.54
CA TYR A 316 22.05 19.60 29.14
C TYR A 316 22.39 18.24 29.74
N MET A 317 22.80 17.28 28.91
CA MET A 317 23.12 15.91 29.32
C MET A 317 24.58 15.57 29.04
N THR A 318 25.19 14.88 30.00
CA THR A 318 26.55 14.31 29.91
C THR A 318 26.56 12.87 30.42
N PRO A 319 26.10 11.87 29.64
CA PRO A 319 26.01 10.47 30.05
C PRO A 319 27.39 9.78 30.17
N ASN A 320 28.21 10.23 31.11
CA ASN A 320 29.58 9.78 31.33
C ASN A 320 29.70 8.85 32.57
N GLY A 321 28.60 8.63 33.29
CA GLY A 321 28.53 7.77 34.48
C GLY A 321 29.12 8.39 35.73
N ASP A 322 29.26 9.73 35.80
CA ASP A 322 29.72 10.45 36.98
C ASP A 322 28.59 10.80 37.97
N GLY A 323 27.34 10.48 37.63
CA GLY A 323 26.14 10.73 38.41
C GLY A 323 25.52 12.11 38.20
N GLN A 324 26.09 12.97 37.34
CA GLN A 324 25.58 14.30 37.04
C GLN A 324 25.13 14.41 35.59
N ASN A 325 23.86 14.78 35.38
CA ASN A 325 23.25 14.92 34.05
C ASN A 325 23.37 13.67 33.16
N ASP A 326 23.45 12.48 33.78
CA ASP A 326 23.55 11.21 33.07
C ASP A 326 22.25 10.83 32.35
N VAL A 327 21.11 11.35 32.84
CA VAL A 327 19.78 11.09 32.30
C VAL A 327 19.01 12.39 32.06
N LEU A 328 18.01 12.34 31.18
CA LEU A 328 17.05 13.43 31.03
C LEU A 328 16.04 13.39 32.18
N GLU A 329 16.30 14.19 33.22
CA GLU A 329 15.41 14.33 34.37
C GLU A 329 14.40 15.46 34.14
N ILE A 330 13.14 15.09 33.90
CA ILE A 330 12.04 16.05 33.79
C ILE A 330 11.50 16.35 35.20
N GLU A 331 11.47 17.63 35.56
CA GLU A 331 10.98 18.07 36.85
C GLU A 331 9.47 17.81 37.00
N ASN A 332 9.04 17.46 38.21
CA ASN A 332 7.64 17.19 38.56
C ASN A 332 6.98 16.02 37.82
N LEU A 333 7.75 15.17 37.13
CA LEU A 333 7.22 14.01 36.43
C LEU A 333 6.63 12.96 37.40
N ASP A 334 7.04 12.96 38.67
CA ASP A 334 6.48 12.15 39.75
C ASP A 334 4.97 12.40 39.99
N ARG A 335 4.46 13.55 39.54
CA ARG A 335 3.04 13.91 39.59
C ARG A 335 2.23 13.35 38.42
N SER A 336 2.89 12.77 37.42
CA SER A 336 2.27 12.24 36.22
C SER A 336 2.60 10.76 36.03
N ALA A 337 1.75 9.88 36.57
CA ALA A 337 1.93 8.43 36.42
C ALA A 337 1.53 7.95 35.01
N ASN A 338 0.75 8.76 34.29
CA ASN A 338 0.39 8.55 32.90
C ASN A 338 1.03 9.62 32.03
N ASN A 339 2.32 9.45 31.72
CA ASN A 339 3.08 10.35 30.86
C ASN A 339 3.68 9.60 29.66
N SER A 340 4.10 10.33 28.63
CA SER A 340 4.88 9.80 27.50
C SER A 340 5.93 10.82 27.05
N ILE A 341 7.10 10.32 26.64
CA ILE A 341 8.18 11.13 26.08
C ILE A 341 8.54 10.67 24.67
N GLN A 342 8.85 11.63 23.80
CA GLN A 342 9.38 11.41 22.47
C GLN A 342 10.57 12.35 22.24
N ILE A 343 11.66 11.83 21.70
CA ILE A 343 12.90 12.59 21.44
C ILE A 343 13.28 12.42 19.97
N PHE A 344 13.64 13.53 19.33
CA PHE A 344 13.96 13.65 17.92
C PHE A 344 15.34 14.27 17.72
N ASP A 345 16.06 13.85 16.69
CA ASP A 345 17.28 14.53 16.26
C ASP A 345 16.98 15.86 15.55
N ARG A 346 18.03 16.59 15.18
CA ARG A 346 17.92 17.87 14.47
C ARG A 346 17.27 17.81 13.08
N TYR A 347 17.07 16.61 12.54
CA TYR A 347 16.42 16.37 11.25
C TYR A 347 14.97 15.91 11.40
N GLY A 348 14.47 15.82 12.64
CA GLY A 348 13.10 15.36 12.93
C GLY A 348 12.96 13.85 12.99
N VAL A 349 14.06 13.09 12.99
CA VAL A 349 14.02 11.63 13.13
C VAL A 349 13.83 11.28 14.59
N MET A 350 12.80 10.50 14.92
CA MET A 350 12.56 10.05 16.29
C MET A 350 13.63 9.04 16.72
N VAL A 351 14.40 9.39 17.75
CA VAL A 351 15.49 8.59 18.28
C VAL A 351 15.14 7.87 19.58
N TYR A 352 14.14 8.34 20.32
CA TYR A 352 13.67 7.68 21.53
C TYR A 352 12.18 7.93 21.74
N SER A 353 11.45 6.94 22.24
CA SER A 353 10.07 7.13 22.69
C SER A 353 9.73 6.15 23.80
N LYS A 354 9.04 6.62 24.84
CA LYS A 354 8.66 5.79 25.96
C LYS A 354 7.37 6.28 26.63
N ASP A 355 6.44 5.36 26.84
CA ASP A 355 5.30 5.55 27.72
C ASP A 355 5.68 5.28 29.17
N ASN A 356 5.02 5.98 30.08
CA ASN A 356 5.33 6.00 31.51
C ASN A 356 6.84 6.23 31.73
N TYR A 357 7.34 7.36 31.20
CA TYR A 357 8.74 7.75 31.34
C TYR A 357 9.08 7.97 32.83
N GLN A 358 10.25 7.49 33.23
CA GLN A 358 10.71 7.46 34.63
C GLN A 358 12.08 8.14 34.79
N ASN A 359 12.35 9.18 33.98
CA ASN A 359 13.62 9.89 33.97
C ASN A 359 14.82 8.97 33.69
N ASP A 360 14.68 8.06 32.72
CA ASP A 360 15.65 7.00 32.45
C ASP A 360 16.23 7.00 31.04
N PHE A 361 16.05 8.08 30.27
CA PHE A 361 16.75 8.27 29.01
C PHE A 361 18.20 8.65 29.29
N ASP A 362 19.14 7.79 28.88
CA ASP A 362 20.59 7.89 29.13
C ASP A 362 21.39 8.30 27.88
N GLY A 363 20.73 8.92 26.89
CA GLY A 363 21.35 9.27 25.61
C GLY A 363 21.43 8.12 24.60
N ARG A 364 20.80 6.96 24.86
CA ARG A 364 20.72 5.85 23.90
C ARG A 364 19.38 5.80 23.19
N SER A 365 19.40 5.44 21.91
CA SER A 365 18.18 5.24 21.13
C SER A 365 17.52 3.91 21.47
N ASN A 366 16.18 3.89 21.55
CA ASN A 366 15.39 2.67 21.61
C ASN A 366 14.63 2.37 20.29
N ARG A 367 15.09 2.94 19.17
CA ARG A 367 14.40 2.88 17.87
C ARG A 367 15.21 2.09 16.84
N GLU A 368 14.64 0.98 16.37
CA GLU A 368 14.41 0.78 14.94
C GLU A 368 15.49 1.33 13.98
N GLN A 369 15.18 2.49 13.41
CA GLN A 369 15.94 3.07 12.31
C GLN A 369 17.32 3.67 12.69
N VAL A 370 17.69 3.73 13.97
CA VAL A 370 18.94 4.39 14.38
C VAL A 370 20.12 3.40 14.37
N ILE A 371 21.10 3.64 13.49
CA ILE A 371 22.26 2.74 13.25
C ILE A 371 23.10 2.47 14.51
N GLN A 372 23.07 3.37 15.51
CA GLN A 372 23.94 3.34 16.68
C GLN A 372 23.20 3.16 18.02
N ARG A 373 22.16 2.32 18.08
CA ARG A 373 21.32 2.15 19.30
C ARG A 373 22.12 1.84 20.57
N ASN A 374 23.14 0.98 20.46
CA ASN A 374 23.93 0.52 21.61
C ASN A 374 25.14 1.41 21.95
N SER A 375 25.53 2.30 21.05
CA SER A 375 26.76 3.10 21.16
C SER A 375 26.52 4.50 21.72
N GLY A 376 25.25 4.87 21.96
CA GLY A 376 24.85 6.22 22.33
C GLY A 376 24.61 7.10 21.10
N LEU A 377 23.75 8.10 21.26
CA LEU A 377 23.47 9.12 20.24
C LEU A 377 24.63 10.10 20.14
N ALA A 378 24.85 10.69 18.96
CA ALA A 378 25.96 11.64 18.77
C ALA A 378 25.75 12.94 19.56
N SER A 379 26.84 13.61 19.96
CA SER A 379 26.74 14.91 20.63
C SER A 379 26.06 15.94 19.73
N GLY A 380 25.08 16.66 20.26
CA GLY A 380 24.27 17.58 19.46
C GLY A 380 22.98 18.02 20.14
N ILE A 381 22.18 18.81 19.41
CA ILE A 381 20.86 19.25 19.83
C ILE A 381 19.82 18.22 19.42
N TYR A 382 18.97 17.88 20.38
CA TYR A 382 17.79 17.02 20.22
C TYR A 382 16.57 17.79 20.70
N PHE A 383 15.42 17.46 20.13
CA PHE A 383 14.12 18.02 20.53
C PHE A 383 13.35 16.97 21.29
N TYR A 384 12.64 17.35 22.33
CA TYR A 384 11.78 16.43 23.07
C TYR A 384 10.37 16.98 23.18
N VAL A 385 9.40 16.07 23.19
CA VAL A 385 8.01 16.33 23.53
C VAL A 385 7.68 15.45 24.73
N ILE A 386 7.28 16.07 25.84
CA ILE A 386 6.76 15.38 27.01
C ILE A 386 5.27 15.68 27.12
N THR A 387 4.47 14.62 27.29
CA THR A 387 3.02 14.72 27.49
C THR A 387 2.65 14.06 28.81
N MET A 388 2.06 14.82 29.73
CA MET A 388 1.53 14.36 31.01
C MET A 388 0.01 14.27 30.88
N HIS A 389 -0.49 13.09 30.51
CA HIS A 389 -1.89 12.88 30.12
C HIS A 389 -2.87 13.05 31.28
N ASP A 390 -2.47 12.69 32.48
CA ASP A 390 -3.26 12.86 33.71
C ASP A 390 -3.34 14.31 34.20
N LEU A 391 -2.29 15.09 33.97
CA LEU A 391 -2.26 16.52 34.29
C LEU A 391 -2.81 17.39 33.16
N GLN A 392 -3.04 16.80 31.97
CA GLN A 392 -3.34 17.53 30.74
C GLN A 392 -2.29 18.63 30.50
N GLN A 393 -1.00 18.28 30.61
CA GLN A 393 0.10 19.19 30.33
C GLN A 393 1.01 18.66 29.23
N LYS A 394 1.44 19.52 28.33
CA LYS A 394 2.35 19.18 27.23
C LYS A 394 3.46 20.21 27.17
N HIS A 395 4.66 19.77 26.86
CA HIS A 395 5.78 20.67 26.63
C HIS A 395 6.66 20.15 25.50
N GLN A 396 7.11 21.08 24.67
CA GLN A 396 8.14 20.84 23.67
C GLN A 396 9.35 21.71 24.00
N GLY A 397 10.51 21.07 24.15
CA GLY A 397 11.77 21.73 24.44
C GLY A 397 12.92 21.13 23.64
N TYR A 398 14.14 21.55 23.96
CA TYR A 398 15.34 20.92 23.43
C TYR A 398 16.29 20.51 24.55
N LEU A 399 17.14 19.54 24.24
CA LEU A 399 18.28 19.16 25.07
C LEU A 399 19.56 19.15 24.23
N TYR A 400 20.67 19.50 24.86
CA TYR A 400 22.00 19.29 24.29
C TYR A 400 22.64 18.06 24.92
N LEU A 401 22.98 17.08 24.08
CA LEU A 401 23.67 15.86 24.49
C LEU A 401 25.17 16.01 24.25
N SER A 402 25.98 15.69 25.26
CA SER A 402 27.44 15.68 25.19
C SER A 402 27.99 14.36 25.72
N ASN A 403 28.36 13.46 24.81
CA ASN A 403 29.03 12.20 25.17
C ASN A 403 30.54 12.35 25.33
#